data_AF-A0A087CGM5-F1
#
_entry.id   AF-A0A087CGM5-F1
#
_cell.length_a   1.000
_cell.length_b   1.000
_cell.length_c   1.000
_cell.angle_alpha   90.00
_cell.angle_beta   90.00
_cell.angle_gamma   90.00
#
_symmetry.space_group_name_H-M   'P 1'
#
loop_
_entity.id
_entity.type
_entity.pdbx_description
1 polymer ?
#
loop_
_entity_poly.entity_id
_entity_poly.type
_entity_poly.pdbx_seq_one_letter_code
_entity_poly.pdbx_strand_id
1 'polypeptide(L)' 'MFMSAFDFKAFQNGTSLDTAIYTDNPQGYDGEAQMKTIKKGVKQTVQVAYVLSDQTSPVSVEVSDLFSGSNKITKEFTL' A
#
# COMPACT_ATOMS: atom_id res chain seq x y z
N MET A 1 5.40 -0.45 23.35
CA MET A 1 4.93 -1.12 22.12
C MET A 1 5.01 -0.08 21.01
N PHE A 2 5.93 -0.22 20.03
CA PHE A 2 6.01 0.70 18.90
C PHE A 2 5.19 0.09 17.76
N MET A 3 4.03 0.66 17.49
CA MET A 3 3.20 0.31 16.35
C MET A 3 3.60 1.29 15.25
N SER A 4 4.55 0.93 14.38
CA SER A 4 4.78 1.72 13.16
C SER A 4 3.69 1.31 12.17
N ALA A 5 2.54 1.97 12.28
CA ALA A 5 1.41 1.72 11.44
C ALA A 5 1.54 2.69 10.26
N PHE A 6 1.81 2.15 9.07
CA PHE A 6 1.83 2.91 7.82
C PHE A 6 0.47 2.77 7.14
N ASP A 7 -0.04 3.85 6.57
CA ASP A 7 -1.22 3.85 5.71
C ASP A 7 -0.75 3.82 4.25
N PHE A 8 -1.25 2.85 3.49
CA PHE A 8 -0.93 2.66 2.07
C PHE A 8 -2.16 2.96 1.23
N LYS A 9 -2.10 3.98 0.39
CA LYS A 9 -3.19 4.37 -0.52
C LYS A 9 -2.69 4.45 -1.95
N ALA A 10 -3.56 4.10 -2.88
CA ALA A 10 -3.34 4.31 -4.30
C ALA A 10 -4.49 5.11 -4.88
N PHE A 11 -4.20 5.90 -5.91
CA PHE A 11 -5.17 6.77 -6.57
C PHE A 11 -5.02 6.66 -8.09
N GLN A 12 -6.14 6.66 -8.80
CA GLN A 12 -6.22 6.92 -10.24
C GLN A 12 -7.32 7.94 -10.50
N ASN A 13 -7.10 8.81 -11.50
CA ASN A 13 -8.11 9.78 -11.95
C ASN A 13 -8.65 10.66 -10.79
N GLY A 14 -7.81 10.94 -9.79
CA GLY A 14 -8.17 11.75 -8.62
C GLY A 14 -9.00 11.03 -7.54
N THR A 15 -9.25 9.72 -7.66
CA THR A 15 -10.03 8.93 -6.69
C THR A 15 -9.18 7.79 -6.11
N SER A 16 -9.43 7.43 -4.84
CA SER A 16 -8.76 6.29 -4.19
C SER A 16 -9.18 4.97 -4.80
N LEU A 17 -8.22 4.07 -4.99
CA LEU A 17 -8.45 2.69 -5.41
C LEU A 17 -8.83 1.81 -4.22
N ASP A 18 -9.66 0.81 -4.49
CA ASP A 18 -9.97 -0.24 -3.53
C ASP A 18 -8.81 -1.24 -3.41
N THR A 19 -8.57 -1.74 -2.20
CA THR A 19 -7.62 -2.83 -2.00
C THR A 19 -8.20 -4.14 -2.54
N ALA A 20 -7.38 -4.90 -3.26
CA ALA A 20 -7.75 -6.20 -3.78
C ALA A 20 -7.39 -7.31 -2.79
N ILE A 21 -8.31 -8.26 -2.60
CA ILE A 21 -8.09 -9.47 -1.83
C ILE A 21 -8.11 -10.65 -2.81
N TYR A 22 -6.97 -11.35 -2.91
CA TYR A 22 -6.89 -12.56 -3.70
C TYR A 22 -7.34 -13.77 -2.87
N THR A 23 -8.33 -14.51 -3.36
CA THR A 23 -8.78 -15.77 -2.75
C THR A 23 -7.85 -16.93 -3.04
N ASP A 24 -7.25 -16.93 -4.23
CA ASP A 24 -6.49 -18.07 -4.76
C ASP A 24 -5.00 -17.99 -4.39
N ASN A 25 -4.62 -16.97 -3.60
CA ASN A 25 -3.28 -16.65 -3.12
C ASN A 25 -2.18 -16.84 -4.19
N PRO A 26 -2.07 -15.92 -5.16
CA PRO A 26 -1.13 -16.05 -6.27
C PRO A 26 0.30 -16.26 -5.76
N GLN A 27 1.06 -17.11 -6.46
CA GLN A 27 2.39 -17.51 -6.02
C GLN A 27 3.30 -16.28 -5.82
N GLY A 28 3.86 -16.16 -4.62
CA GLY A 28 4.77 -15.06 -4.25
C GLY A 28 4.08 -13.79 -3.75
N TYR A 29 2.75 -13.76 -3.68
CA TYR A 29 2.01 -12.69 -3.01
C TYR A 29 1.88 -12.97 -1.50
N ASP A 30 2.26 -12.01 -0.66
CA ASP A 30 2.00 -12.02 0.79
C ASP A 30 1.07 -10.87 1.17
N GLY A 31 -0.24 -11.10 1.00
CA GLY A 31 -1.28 -10.11 1.31
C GLY A 31 -1.40 -9.77 2.80
N GLU A 32 -0.91 -10.64 3.67
CA GLU A 32 -0.89 -10.41 5.13
C GLU A 32 0.32 -9.60 5.57
N ALA A 33 1.35 -9.43 4.71
CA ALA A 33 2.55 -8.68 5.06
C ALA A 33 2.24 -7.28 5.59
N GLN A 34 1.25 -6.61 5.01
CA GLN A 34 0.83 -5.25 5.40
C GLN A 34 0.21 -5.16 6.80
N MET A 35 -0.30 -6.28 7.33
CA MET A 35 -0.92 -6.34 8.66
C MET A 35 0.08 -6.72 9.76
N LYS A 36 1.30 -7.14 9.40
CA LYS A 36 2.32 -7.56 10.37
C LYS A 36 2.90 -6.35 11.07
N THR A 37 3.15 -6.51 12.38
CA THR A 37 3.84 -5.48 13.17
C THR A 37 5.35 -5.71 13.09
N ILE A 38 6.10 -4.66 12.72
CA ILE A 38 7.57 -4.69 12.75
C ILE A 38 8.13 -4.15 14.06
N LYS A 39 9.28 -4.68 14.46
CA LYS A 39 10.06 -4.12 15.57
C LYS A 39 10.98 -3.01 15.07
N LYS A 40 11.33 -2.08 15.96
CA LYS A 40 12.33 -1.05 15.69
C LYS A 40 13.63 -1.68 15.16
N GLY A 41 14.16 -1.13 14.07
CA GLY A 41 15.40 -1.61 13.44
C GLY A 41 15.22 -2.78 12.47
N VAL A 42 14.02 -3.33 12.34
CA VAL A 42 13.70 -4.37 11.35
C VAL A 42 13.16 -3.72 10.09
N LYS A 43 13.56 -4.25 8.94
CA LYS A 43 12.96 -3.95 7.64
C LYS A 43 11.98 -5.06 7.27
N GLN A 44 10.85 -4.69 6.70
CA GLN A 44 9.89 -5.63 6.14
C GLN A 44 9.53 -5.21 4.72
N THR A 45 9.43 -6.20 3.84
CA THR A 45 8.81 -6.03 2.52
C THR A 45 7.31 -6.24 2.67
N VAL A 46 6.52 -5.30 2.14
CA VAL A 46 5.06 -5.34 2.15
C VAL A 46 4.57 -5.31 0.71
N GLN A 47 3.47 -6.02 0.45
CA GLN A 47 2.76 -5.99 -0.82
C GLN A 47 1.31 -5.63 -0.54
N VAL A 48 0.78 -4.69 -1.34
CA VAL A 48 -0.61 -4.26 -1.28
C VAL A 48 -1.13 -4.28 -2.71
N ALA A 49 -2.20 -5.03 -2.95
CA ALA A 49 -2.86 -5.07 -4.24
C ALA A 49 -4.01 -4.06 -4.28
N TYR A 50 -4.21 -3.43 -5.43
CA TYR A 50 -5.29 -2.49 -5.68
C TYR A 50 -6.06 -2.87 -6.94
N VAL A 51 -7.36 -2.60 -6.94
CA VAL A 51 -8.21 -2.72 -8.13
C VAL A 51 -8.03 -1.45 -8.95
N LEU A 52 -7.49 -1.59 -10.16
CA LEU A 52 -7.33 -0.46 -11.08
C LEU A 52 -8.70 0.00 -11.62
N SER A 53 -8.90 1.30 -11.65
CA SER A 53 -10.05 1.93 -12.32
C SER A 53 -9.99 1.76 -13.84
N ASP A 54 -8.78 1.83 -14.40
CA ASP A 54 -8.49 1.57 -15.81
C ASP A 54 -7.02 1.17 -16.02
N GLN A 55 -6.69 0.68 -17.22
CA GLN A 55 -5.37 0.13 -17.54
C GLN A 55 -4.40 1.13 -18.17
N THR A 56 -4.78 2.41 -18.25
CA THR A 56 -4.03 3.43 -19.02
C THR A 56 -3.62 4.63 -18.18
N SER A 57 -4.40 4.97 -17.17
CA SER A 57 -4.15 6.13 -16.32
C SER A 57 -3.06 5.83 -15.31
N PRO A 58 -2.13 6.78 -15.06
CA PRO A 58 -1.10 6.63 -14.05
C PRO A 58 -1.68 6.35 -12.66
N VAL A 59 -0.97 5.55 -11.88
CA VAL A 59 -1.28 5.24 -10.48
C VAL A 59 -0.40 6.08 -9.58
N SER A 60 -1.01 6.88 -8.71
CA SER A 60 -0.30 7.59 -7.63
C SER A 60 -0.39 6.78 -6.35
N VAL A 61 0.75 6.40 -5.79
CA VAL A 61 0.85 5.67 -4.52
C VAL A 61 1.31 6.63 -3.43
N GLU A 62 0.61 6.60 -2.31
CA GLU A 62 0.88 7.39 -1.12
C GLU A 62 1.12 6.46 0.07
N VAL A 63 2.23 6.71 0.78
CA VAL A 63 2.56 6.04 2.05
C VAL A 63 2.70 7.11 3.11
N SER A 64 1.94 6.99 4.20
CA SER A 64 1.98 7.93 5.31
C SER A 64 2.04 7.20 6.66
N ASP A 65 2.42 7.92 7.72
CA ASP A 65 2.24 7.41 9.08
C ASP A 65 0.76 7.51 9.51
N LEU A 66 0.25 6.46 10.18
CA LEU A 66 -1.16 6.41 10.62
C LEU A 66 -1.49 7.37 11.77
N PHE A 67 -0.49 7.86 12.50
CA PHE A 67 -0.70 8.64 13.73
C PHE A 67 -0.61 10.14 13.55
N SER A 68 0.17 10.63 12.58
CA SER A 68 0.31 12.07 12.37
C SER A 68 -0.08 12.54 10.97
N GLY A 69 -0.11 11.66 9.96
CA GLY A 69 -0.38 11.98 8.57
C GLY A 69 0.60 13.00 7.97
N SER A 70 1.64 13.38 8.71
CA SER A 70 2.52 14.52 8.42
C SER A 70 3.75 14.07 7.65
N ASN A 71 4.22 12.84 7.88
CA ASN A 71 5.24 12.21 7.05
C ASN A 71 4.56 11.42 5.95
N LYS A 72 4.73 11.89 4.72
CA LYS A 72 4.07 11.33 3.54
C LYS A 72 5.04 11.24 2.39
N ILE A 73 5.04 10.10 1.72
CA ILE A 73 5.81 9.86 0.50
C ILE A 73 4.81 9.53 -0.59
N THR A 74 4.91 10.24 -1.71
CA THR A 74 4.07 10.02 -2.88
C THR A 74 4.95 9.65 -4.07
N LYS A 75 4.52 8.66 -4.85
CA LYS A 75 5.17 8.29 -6.10
C LYS A 75 4.15 7.90 -7.16
N GLU A 76 4.35 8.41 -8.36
CA GLU A 76 3.53 8.07 -9.52
C GLU A 76 4.17 6.95 -10.36
N PHE A 77 3.32 6.08 -10.90
CA PHE A 77 3.68 4.98 -11.77
C PHE A 77 2.82 5.03 -13.02
N THR A 78 3.46 5.08 -14.18
CA THR A 78 2.79 4.93 -15.49
C THR A 78 2.50 3.45 -15.75
N LEU A 79 1.30 3.14 -16.25
CA LEU A 79 0.88 1.79 -16.61
C LEU A 79 1.26 1.42 -18.04
#